data_AF-A0A3E4LIJ0-F1
#
_entry.id   AF-A0A3E4LIJ0-F1
#
_cell.length_a   1.000
_cell.length_b   1.000
_cell.length_c   1.000
_cell.angle_alpha   90.00
_cell.angle_beta   90.00
_cell.angle_gamma   90.00
#
_symmetry.space_group_name_H-M   'P 1'
#
loop_
_entity.id
_entity.type
_entity.pdbx_description
1 polymer ?
#
loop_
_entity_poly.entity_id
_entity_poly.type
_entity_poly.pdbx_seq_one_letter_code
_entity_poly.pdbx_strand_id
1 'polypeptide(L)' 'MARRSIPIEEKIEIQKEQVSKTKDRYEAELAKLEKLMRKRDELRSKELMDAFTNSERSFEEVMRFLAGKEENDE' A
#
# COMPACT_ATOMS: atom_id res chain seq x y z
N MET A 1 -35.48 -34.81 14.79
CA MET A 1 -34.61 -34.81 13.60
C MET A 1 -33.19 -35.09 14.07
N ALA A 2 -32.60 -36.23 13.69
CA ALA A 2 -31.24 -36.57 14.09
C ALA A 2 -30.24 -35.65 13.37
N ARG A 3 -29.32 -35.02 14.12
CA ARG A 3 -28.22 -34.26 13.51
C ARG A 3 -27.33 -35.26 12.76
N ARG A 4 -27.20 -35.12 11.44
CA ARG A 4 -26.17 -35.83 10.68
C ARG A 4 -24.82 -35.41 11.23
N SER A 5 -24.03 -36.35 11.77
CA SER A 5 -22.63 -36.11 12.06
C SER A 5 -21.89 -36.06 10.72
N ILE A 6 -21.27 -34.92 10.44
CA ILE A 6 -20.45 -34.73 9.25
C ILE A 6 -19.19 -35.62 9.40
N PRO A 7 -18.91 -36.54 8.45
CA PRO A 7 -17.69 -37.34 8.44
C PRO A 7 -16.44 -36.47 8.43
N ILE A 8 -15.32 -36.99 8.95
CA ILE A 8 -14.07 -36.21 9.02
C ILE A 8 -13.56 -35.78 7.65
N GLU A 9 -13.73 -36.61 6.62
CA GLU A 9 -13.33 -36.28 5.24
C GLU A 9 -14.10 -35.07 4.70
N GLU A 10 -15.41 -34.99 4.97
CA GLU A 10 -16.22 -33.84 4.56
C GLU A 10 -15.78 -32.57 5.29
N LYS A 11 -15.37 -32.67 6.57
CA LYS A 11 -14.78 -31.52 7.29
C LYS A 11 -13.44 -31.09 6.70
N ILE A 12 -12.60 -32.03 6.28
CA ILE A 12 -11.31 -31.74 5.65
C ILE A 12 -11.53 -31.00 4.32
N GLU A 13 -12.45 -31.45 3.47
CA GLU A 13 -12.73 -30.79 2.20
C GLU A 13 -13.31 -29.38 2.39
N ILE A 14 -14.24 -29.20 3.34
CA ILE A 14 -14.74 -27.87 3.71
C ILE A 14 -13.58 -26.96 4.17
N GLN A 15 -12.67 -27.48 4.98
CA GLN A 15 -11.53 -26.70 5.48
C GLN A 15 -10.57 -26.32 4.36
N LYS A 16 -10.30 -27.21 3.39
CA LYS A 16 -9.48 -26.91 2.21
C LYS A 16 -10.09 -25.78 1.38
N GLU A 17 -11.41 -25.83 1.15
CA GLU A 17 -12.12 -24.77 0.43
C GLU A 17 -12.04 -23.43 1.20
N GLN A 18 -12.20 -23.45 2.51
CA GLN A 18 -12.05 -22.24 3.35
C GLN A 18 -10.64 -21.67 3.30
N VAL A 19 -9.61 -22.52 3.32
CA VAL A 19 -8.21 -22.09 3.18
C VAL A 19 -8.00 -21.43 1.82
N SER A 20 -8.51 -22.03 0.74
CA SER A 20 -8.43 -21.43 -0.61
C SER A 20 -9.12 -20.05 -0.65
N LYS A 21 -10.37 -19.96 -0.18
CA LYS A 21 -11.11 -18.68 -0.16
C LYS A 21 -10.42 -17.62 0.69
N THR A 22 -9.80 -18.03 1.79
CA THR A 22 -9.06 -17.11 2.67
C THR A 22 -7.80 -16.62 1.99
N LYS A 23 -7.10 -17.49 1.26
CA LYS A 23 -5.94 -17.10 0.44
C LYS A 23 -6.34 -16.09 -0.65
N ASP A 24 -7.41 -16.36 -1.39
CA ASP A 24 -7.89 -15.45 -2.44
C ASP A 24 -8.25 -14.06 -1.87
N ARG A 25 -8.89 -14.04 -0.68
CA ARG A 25 -9.20 -12.79 0.02
C ARG A 25 -7.94 -12.05 0.48
N TYR A 26 -6.95 -12.78 1.00
CA TYR A 26 -5.68 -12.20 1.42
C TYR A 26 -4.96 -11.56 0.23
N GLU A 27 -4.87 -12.26 -0.91
CA GLU A 27 -4.24 -11.75 -2.12
C GLU A 27 -4.98 -10.51 -2.65
N ALA A 28 -6.31 -10.50 -2.62
CA ALA A 28 -7.12 -9.34 -3.03
C ALA A 28 -6.89 -8.11 -2.13
N GLU A 29 -6.86 -8.28 -0.81
CA GLU A 29 -6.59 -7.18 0.13
C GLU A 29 -5.13 -6.71 0.04
N LEU A 30 -4.18 -7.61 -0.22
CA LEU A 30 -2.78 -7.24 -0.46
C LEU A 30 -2.64 -6.37 -1.72
N ALA A 31 -3.28 -6.76 -2.83
CA ALA A 31 -3.28 -5.96 -4.06
C ALA A 31 -3.92 -4.57 -3.85
N LYS A 32 -4.97 -4.49 -3.04
CA LYS A 32 -5.61 -3.22 -2.68
C LYS A 32 -4.69 -2.35 -1.83
N LEU A 33 -3.98 -2.94 -0.86
CA LEU A 33 -2.99 -2.23 -0.04
C LEU A 33 -1.87 -1.65 -0.91
N GLU A 34 -1.29 -2.44 -1.82
CA GLU A 34 -0.25 -1.98 -2.75
C GLU A 34 -0.74 -0.82 -3.61
N LYS A 35 -1.97 -0.90 -4.12
CA LYS A 35 -2.59 0.18 -4.90
C LYS A 35 -2.74 1.46 -4.09
N LEU A 36 -3.14 1.37 -2.82
CA LEU A 36 -3.26 2.52 -1.93
C LEU A 36 -1.90 3.14 -1.62
N MET A 37 -0.87 2.33 -1.40
CA MET A 37 0.50 2.82 -1.19
C MET A 37 1.02 3.58 -2.41
N ARG A 38 0.84 3.02 -3.63
CA ARG A 38 1.20 3.71 -4.88
C ARG A 38 0.46 5.04 -5.03
N LYS A 39 -0.85 5.05 -4.78
CA LYS A 39 -1.66 6.27 -4.85
C LYS A 39 -1.19 7.33 -3.85
N ARG A 40 -0.81 6.94 -2.62
CA ARG A 40 -0.25 7.86 -1.62
C ARG A 40 1.05 8.49 -2.13
N ASP A 41 1.93 7.69 -2.73
CA ASP A 41 3.22 8.17 -3.22
C ASP A 41 3.06 9.08 -4.44
N GLU A 42 2.12 8.77 -5.34
CA GLU A 42 1.72 9.65 -6.45
C GLU A 42 1.16 11.00 -5.95
N LEU A 43 0.31 10.99 -4.92
CA LEU A 43 -0.23 12.22 -4.34
C LEU A 43 0.86 13.09 -3.73
N ARG A 44 1.77 12.48 -2.95
CA ARG A 44 2.91 13.20 -2.36
C ARG A 44 3.84 13.78 -3.42
N SER A 45 4.07 13.04 -4.51
CA SER A 45 4.87 13.54 -5.64
C SER A 45 4.19 14.73 -6.32
N LYS A 46 2.87 14.68 -6.51
CA LYS A 46 2.11 15.83 -7.04
C LYS A 46 2.16 17.03 -6.10
N GLU A 47 1.88 16.83 -4.82
CA GLU A 47 1.95 17.90 -3.81
C GLU A 47 3.32 18.57 -3.79
N LEU A 48 4.41 17.80 -3.90
CA LEU A 48 5.76 18.34 -3.99
C LEU A 48 5.97 19.19 -5.26
N MET A 49 5.52 18.70 -6.41
CA MET A 49 5.65 19.43 -7.68
C MET A 49 4.78 20.69 -7.72
N ASP A 50 3.58 20.63 -7.16
CA ASP A 50 2.67 21.77 -7.03
C ASP A 50 3.28 22.82 -6.09
N ALA A 51 3.83 22.40 -4.94
CA ALA A 51 4.54 23.29 -4.03
C ALA A 51 5.76 23.94 -4.69
N PHE A 52 6.55 23.18 -5.46
CA PHE A 52 7.69 23.70 -6.21
C PHE A 52 7.25 24.74 -7.27
N THR A 53 6.21 24.43 -8.04
CA THR A 53 5.68 25.32 -9.10
C THR A 53 5.15 26.64 -8.52
N ASN A 54 4.55 26.58 -7.34
CA ASN A 54 4.06 27.77 -6.63
C ASN A 54 5.14 28.48 -5.82
N SER A 55 6.36 27.92 -5.73
CA SER A 55 7.47 28.54 -5.03
C SER A 55 8.26 29.45 -5.98
N GLU A 56 8.90 30.48 -5.42
CA GLU A 56 9.88 31.31 -6.14
C GLU A 56 11.29 30.68 -6.14
N ARG A 57 11.42 29.44 -5.65
CA ARG A 57 12.70 28.75 -5.46
C ARG A 57 13.17 28.12 -6.77
N SER A 58 14.46 28.23 -7.05
CA SER A 58 15.02 27.61 -8.25
C SER A 58 15.20 26.09 -8.07
N PHE A 59 15.24 25.36 -9.18
CA PHE A 59 15.52 23.92 -9.15
C PHE A 59 16.84 23.59 -8.43
N GLU A 60 17.90 24.34 -8.73
CA GLU A 60 19.23 24.14 -8.12
C GLU A 60 19.21 24.37 -6.61
N GLU A 61 18.47 25.37 -6.15
CA GLU A 61 18.31 25.67 -4.73
C GLU A 61 17.59 24.54 -3.99
N VAL A 62 16.46 24.06 -4.53
CA VAL A 62 15.72 22.94 -3.94
C VAL A 62 16.55 21.66 -3.96
N MET A 63 17.31 21.40 -5.03
CA MET A 63 18.20 20.24 -5.09
C MET A 63 19.36 20.35 -4.10
N ARG A 64 19.91 21.54 -3.88
CA ARG A 64 20.93 21.78 -2.85
C ARG A 64 20.38 21.53 -1.44
N PHE A 65 19.16 21.99 -1.17
CA PHE A 65 18.43 21.73 0.07
C PHE A 65 18.22 20.23 0.30
N LEU A 66 17.65 19.53 -0.68
CA LEU A 66 17.36 18.10 -0.58
C LEU A 66 18.62 17.23 -0.49
N ALA A 67 19.74 17.68 -1.05
CA ALA A 67 21.04 17.01 -0.92
C ALA A 67 21.69 17.20 0.45
N GLY A 68 21.06 17.95 1.38
CA GLY A 68 21.63 18.25 2.70
C GLY A 68 22.85 19.15 2.63
N LYS A 69 22.98 19.96 1.57
CA LYS A 69 24.09 20.89 1.33
C LYS A 69 23.70 22.34 1.66
N GLU A 70 22.82 22.54 2.63
CA GLU A 70 22.69 23.84 3.26
C GLU A 70 23.84 24.00 4.27
N GLU A 71 24.83 24.81 3.91
CA GLU A 71 25.56 25.55 4.92
C GLU A 71 24.54 26.50 5.56
N ASN A 72 24.36 26.38 6.87
CA ASN A 72 23.61 27.37 7.65
C ASN A 72 24.37 28.69 7.51
N ASP A 73 23.92 29.57 6.64
CA ASP A 73 24.28 30.98 6.68
C ASP A 73 23.46 31.63 7.83
N GLU A 74 23.84 31.33 9.07
CA GLU A 74 23.58 32.17 10.25
C GLU A 74 24.85 32.93 10.65
#